data_AF-A0A643G4E9-F1
#
_entry.id   AF-A0A643G4E9-F1
#
_cell.length_a   1.000
_cell.length_b   1.000
_cell.length_c   1.000
_cell.angle_alpha   90.00
_cell.angle_beta   90.00
_cell.angle_gamma   90.00
#
_symmetry.space_group_name_H-M   'P 1'
#
loop_
_entity.id
_entity.type
_entity.pdbx_description
1 polymer ?
#
loop_
_entity_poly.entity_id
_entity_poly.type
_entity_poly.pdbx_seq_one_letter_code
_entity_poly.pdbx_strand_id
1 'polypeptide(L)'
;MGNSKSAFGCQIPSTAAGQAQREARNGILPTVRGDYIASALAGLPEPTRDGIAEHQVVIDAGPAGRVRLYIERKVARRGKHSHCYWSAYRAEAVASES
;
A
#
# COMPACT_ATOMS: atom_id res chain seq x y z
N MET A 1 -11.94 15.04 -36.46
CA MET A 1 -11.52 13.80 -35.76
C MET A 1 -10.94 14.23 -34.43
N GLY A 2 -11.49 13.99 -33.25
CA GLY A 2 -12.62 13.20 -32.76
C GLY A 2 -12.42 13.18 -31.24
N ASN A 3 -13.18 14.00 -30.52
CA ASN A 3 -12.97 14.29 -29.11
C ASN A 3 -13.26 13.03 -28.27
N SER A 4 -12.31 12.61 -27.42
CA SER A 4 -12.42 11.47 -26.53
C SER A 4 -13.40 11.73 -25.39
N LYS A 5 -14.70 11.57 -25.68
CA LYS A 5 -15.74 11.27 -24.69
C LYS A 5 -15.50 9.86 -24.14
N SER A 6 -14.65 9.70 -23.12
CA SER A 6 -14.62 8.50 -22.25
C SER A 6 -13.70 8.72 -21.05
N ALA A 7 -14.15 9.55 -20.11
CA ALA A 7 -13.58 9.59 -18.75
C ALA A 7 -14.64 9.87 -17.67
N PHE A 8 -15.94 9.77 -18.03
CA PHE A 8 -17.05 10.09 -17.13
C PHE A 8 -17.43 8.96 -16.16
N GLY A 9 -16.68 7.85 -16.16
CA GLY A 9 -16.96 6.65 -15.34
C GLY A 9 -15.96 6.37 -14.23
N CYS A 10 -14.85 7.11 -14.14
CA CYS A 10 -13.86 6.92 -13.07
C CYS A 10 -14.27 7.70 -11.81
N GLN A 11 -15.49 7.48 -11.33
CA GLN A 11 -15.85 7.87 -9.98
C GLN A 11 -15.16 6.89 -9.04
N ILE A 12 -14.00 7.28 -8.51
CA ILE A 12 -13.45 6.64 -7.32
C ILE A 12 -14.48 6.91 -6.22
N PRO A 13 -15.10 5.89 -5.58
CA PRO A 13 -15.96 6.13 -4.45
C PRO A 13 -15.09 6.64 -3.30
N SER A 14 -15.02 7.97 -3.19
CA SER A 14 -14.62 8.64 -1.96
C SER A 14 -15.82 8.57 -1.02
N THR A 15 -15.56 8.22 0.24
CA THR A 15 -16.49 8.15 1.38
C THR A 15 -17.08 6.77 1.71
N ALA A 16 -16.29 5.99 2.45
CA ALA A 16 -16.79 5.17 3.56
C ALA A 16 -15.71 5.14 4.66
N ALA A 17 -15.41 6.31 5.23
CA ALA A 17 -14.79 6.41 6.53
C ALA A 17 -15.88 6.12 7.57
N GLY A 18 -16.09 4.84 7.88
CA GLY A 18 -17.06 4.41 8.88
C GLY A 18 -17.21 2.90 8.79
N GLN A 19 -16.80 2.21 9.85
CA GLN A 19 -16.84 0.75 10.03
C GLN A 19 -15.66 -0.04 9.44
N ALA A 20 -14.44 0.21 9.92
CA ALA A 20 -13.47 -0.90 10.03
C ALA A 20 -13.23 -1.27 11.49
N GLN A 21 -14.31 -1.39 12.27
CA GLN A 21 -14.21 -2.05 13.56
C GLN A 21 -15.35 -3.03 13.70
N ARG A 22 -15.03 -4.29 13.48
CA ARG A 22 -15.28 -5.38 14.43
C ARG A 22 -14.92 -6.68 13.74
N GLU A 23 -13.78 -7.23 14.16
CA GLU A 23 -13.40 -8.63 13.97
C GLU A 23 -13.38 -9.10 12.51
N ALA A 24 -12.23 -9.54 12.02
CA ALA A 24 -12.19 -10.40 10.84
C ALA A 24 -12.89 -11.74 11.19
N ARG A 25 -14.23 -11.74 11.29
CA ARG A 25 -15.06 -12.92 11.60
C ARG A 25 -15.00 -13.98 10.51
N ASN A 26 -14.52 -13.61 9.31
CA ASN A 26 -14.57 -14.46 8.13
C ASN A 26 -13.16 -14.78 7.56
N GLY A 27 -12.08 -14.52 8.31
CA GLY A 27 -10.71 -14.79 7.82
C GLY A 27 -10.25 -13.88 6.66
N ILE A 28 -11.03 -12.88 6.28
CA ILE A 28 -10.64 -11.84 5.32
C ILE A 28 -9.81 -10.82 6.08
N LEU A 29 -8.51 -10.75 5.76
CA LEU A 29 -7.61 -9.73 6.32
C LEU A 29 -8.16 -8.32 6.01
N PRO A 30 -8.11 -7.38 6.96
CA PRO A 30 -8.53 -6.01 6.69
C PRO A 30 -7.70 -5.44 5.55
N THR A 31 -8.36 -4.95 4.49
CA THR A 31 -7.70 -4.31 3.35
C THR A 31 -7.12 -2.97 3.80
N VAL A 32 -5.79 -2.85 3.81
CA VAL A 32 -5.11 -1.57 4.00
C VAL A 32 -5.34 -0.72 2.76
N ARG A 33 -5.88 0.51 2.93
CA ARG A 33 -6.08 1.42 1.80
C ARG A 33 -4.74 1.76 1.15
N GLY A 34 -4.74 1.84 -0.18
CA GLY A 34 -3.54 2.16 -0.97
C GLY A 34 -2.87 3.48 -0.56
N ASP A 35 -3.65 4.46 -0.11
CA ASP A 35 -3.15 5.77 0.33
C ASP A 35 -2.17 5.65 1.51
N TYR A 36 -2.48 4.78 2.48
CA TYR A 36 -1.60 4.52 3.63
C TYR A 36 -0.33 3.79 3.21
N ILE A 37 -0.45 2.85 2.26
CA ILE A 37 0.70 2.16 1.69
C ILE A 37 1.60 3.14 0.93
N ALA A 38 1.03 4.00 0.09
CA ALA A 38 1.77 5.00 -0.68
C ALA A 38 2.50 5.97 0.24
N SER A 39 1.85 6.44 1.31
CA SER A 39 2.47 7.28 2.34
C SER A 39 3.65 6.58 3.02
N ALA A 40 3.49 5.30 3.39
CA ALA A 40 4.56 4.51 4.00
C ALA A 40 5.76 4.32 3.05
N LEU A 41 5.51 4.04 1.78
CA LEU A 41 6.55 3.87 0.76
C LEU A 41 7.29 5.18 0.47
N ALA A 42 6.59 6.32 0.52
CA ALA A 42 7.19 7.64 0.32
C ALA A 42 8.15 8.05 1.46
N GLY A 43 7.99 7.47 2.65
CA GLY A 43 8.90 7.69 3.79
C GLY A 43 10.17 6.84 3.75
N LEU A 44 10.30 5.90 2.81
CA LEU A 44 11.49 5.06 2.66
C LEU A 44 12.59 5.78 1.87
N PRO A 45 13.87 5.44 2.11
CA PRO A 45 14.96 5.91 1.25
C PRO A 45 14.76 5.42 -0.18
N GLU A 46 15.37 6.12 -1.15
CA GLU A 46 15.27 5.72 -2.55
C GLU A 46 15.75 4.27 -2.76
N PRO A 47 14.98 3.43 -3.47
CA PRO A 47 15.36 2.04 -3.68
C PRO A 47 16.55 1.96 -4.65
N THR A 48 17.71 1.61 -4.12
CA THR A 48 18.94 1.41 -4.91
C THR A 48 19.23 -0.07 -5.12
N ARG A 49 19.96 -0.42 -6.18
CA ARG A 49 20.19 -1.82 -6.57
C ARG A 49 20.97 -2.62 -5.52
N ASP A 50 21.91 -1.95 -4.85
CA ASP A 50 22.82 -2.53 -3.87
C ASP A 50 22.40 -2.18 -2.42
N GLY A 51 21.27 -1.48 -2.26
CA GLY A 51 20.73 -1.11 -0.96
C GLY A 51 19.97 -2.24 -0.27
N ILE A 52 19.35 -1.89 0.85
CA ILE A 52 18.51 -2.78 1.64
C ILE A 52 17.42 -3.40 0.74
N ALA A 53 17.23 -4.71 0.84
CA ALA A 53 16.25 -5.42 0.03
C ALA A 53 14.85 -5.37 0.63
N GLU A 54 14.73 -5.22 1.95
CA GLU A 54 13.48 -5.32 2.68
C GLU A 54 13.38 -4.28 3.80
N HIS A 55 12.19 -3.70 3.96
CA HIS A 55 11.84 -2.83 5.06
C HIS A 55 10.59 -3.34 5.77
N GLN A 56 10.55 -3.09 7.08
CA GLN A 56 9.36 -3.29 7.89
C GLN A 56 8.98 -1.97 8.51
N VAL A 57 7.74 -1.53 8.30
CA VAL A 57 7.24 -0.25 8.80
C VAL A 57 5.91 -0.48 9.50
N VAL A 58 5.78 0.05 10.71
CA VAL A 58 4.50 0.07 11.42
C VAL A 58 3.83 1.40 11.16
N ILE A 59 2.60 1.37 10.65
CA ILE A 59 1.80 2.54 10.36
C ILE A 59 0.44 2.48 11.08
N ASP A 60 -0.16 3.64 11.30
CA ASP A 60 -1.58 3.73 11.62
C ASP A 60 -2.38 3.77 10.31
N ALA A 61 -3.15 2.71 10.04
CA ALA A 61 -3.99 2.58 8.86
C ALA A 61 -5.44 3.02 9.13
N GLY A 62 -5.63 3.92 10.10
CA GLY A 62 -6.91 4.53 10.45
C GLY A 62 -7.89 3.47 10.96
N PRO A 63 -9.02 3.23 10.28
CA PRO A 63 -9.99 2.23 10.71
C PRO A 63 -9.39 0.82 10.88
N ALA A 64 -8.39 0.43 10.08
CA ALA A 64 -7.75 -0.88 10.21
C ALA A 64 -6.79 -1.00 11.42
N GLY A 65 -6.56 0.11 12.14
CA GLY A 65 -5.65 0.18 13.28
C GLY A 65 -4.17 0.17 12.89
N ARG A 66 -3.31 -0.19 13.84
CA ARG A 66 -1.86 -0.30 13.61
C ARG A 66 -1.53 -1.56 12.82
N VAL A 67 -0.78 -1.39 11.74
CA VAL A 67 -0.40 -2.47 10.83
C VAL A 67 1.10 -2.40 10.56
N ARG A 68 1.76 -3.56 10.58
CA ARG A 68 3.13 -3.75 10.12
C ARG A 68 3.10 -4.12 8.64
N LEU A 69 3.65 -3.26 7.81
CA LEU A 69 3.88 -3.51 6.40
C LEU A 69 5.26 -4.14 6.20
N TYR A 70 5.28 -5.20 5.41
CA TYR A 70 6.50 -5.80 4.88
C TYR A 70 6.65 -5.33 3.44
N ILE A 71 7.78 -4.70 3.18
CA ILE A 71 8.07 -3.99 1.95
C ILE A 71 9.34 -4.57 1.38
N GLU A 72 9.30 -4.96 0.12
CA GLU A 72 10.46 -5.49 -0.59
C GLU A 72 10.85 -4.55 -1.74
N ARG A 73 12.14 -4.54 -2.06
CA ARG A 73 12.67 -3.87 -3.24
C ARG A 73 12.46 -4.77 -4.45
N LYS A 74 11.74 -4.26 -5.44
CA LYS A 74 11.58 -4.90 -6.75
C LYS A 74 12.41 -4.20 -7.80
N VAL A 75 12.77 -4.96 -8.83
CA VAL A 75 13.44 -4.44 -10.02
C VAL A 75 12.59 -4.75 -11.23
N ALA A 76 12.03 -3.70 -11.85
CA ALA A 76 11.41 -3.81 -13.16
C ALA A 76 12.48 -3.67 -14.24
N ARG A 77 12.50 -4.58 -15.21
CA ARG A 77 13.41 -4.53 -16.36
C ARG A 77 12.62 -4.29 -17.63
N ARG A 78 13.03 -3.30 -18.42
CA ARG A 78 12.47 -3.01 -19.73
C ARG A 78 13.58 -2.72 -20.72
N GLY A 79 13.89 -3.70 -21.57
CA GLY A 79 15.01 -3.61 -22.52
C GLY A 79 16.32 -3.36 -21.80
N LYS A 80 17.00 -2.27 -22.16
CA LYS A 80 18.29 -1.86 -21.56
C LYS A 80 18.14 -1.12 -20.22
N HIS A 81 16.92 -0.80 -19.80
CA HIS A 81 16.66 -0.02 -18.59
C HIS A 81 16.14 -0.91 -17.46
N SER A 82 16.60 -0.63 -16.25
CA SER A 82 16.09 -1.22 -15.02
C SER A 82 15.71 -0.13 -14.04
N HIS A 83 14.54 -0.26 -13.41
CA HIS A 83 14.07 0.65 -12.37
C HIS A 83 13.84 -0.15 -11.08
N CYS A 84 14.34 0.36 -9.97
CA CYS A 84 14.09 -0.21 -8.65
C CYS A 84 12.90 0.53 -8.01
N TYR A 85 12.02 -0.20 -7.34
CA TYR A 85 10.88 0.40 -6.64
C TYR A 85 10.54 -0.42 -5.39
N TRP A 86 9.91 0.22 -4.42
CA TRP A 86 9.39 -0.48 -3.24
C TRP A 86 8.01 -1.06 -3.51
N SER A 87 7.77 -2.27 -3.02
CA SER A 87 6.47 -2.95 -3.11
C SER A 87 6.11 -3.50 -1.74
N ALA A 88 4.98 -3.05 -1.18
CA ALA A 88 4.38 -3.76 -0.06
C ALA A 88 3.79 -5.08 -0.58
N TYR A 89 4.13 -6.20 0.08
CA TYR A 89 3.63 -7.53 -0.30
C TYR A 89 2.85 -8.21 0.82
N ARG A 90 3.02 -7.75 2.07
CA ARG A 90 2.33 -8.30 3.23
C ARG A 90 2.04 -7.21 4.26
N ALA A 91 0.91 -7.35 4.93
CA ALA A 91 0.46 -6.50 6.01
C ALA A 91 -0.02 -7.38 7.16
N GLU A 92 0.44 -7.09 8.38
CA GLU A 92 0.02 -7.78 9.60
C GLU A 92 -0.53 -6.78 10.61
N ALA A 93 -1.66 -7.10 11.24
CA ALA A 93 -2.17 -6.30 12.35
C ALA A 93 -1.17 -6.38 13.52
N VAL A 94 -0.83 -5.24 14.10
CA VAL A 94 0.01 -5.19 15.30
C VAL A 94 -0.92 -5.08 16.49
N ALA A 95 -0.81 -6.04 17.41
CA ALA A 95 -1.53 -5.96 18.67
C ALA A 95 -1.18 -4.62 19.33
N SER A 96 -2.21 -3.83 19.61
CA SER A 96 -2.04 -2.68 20.48
C SER A 96 -1.94 -3.25 21.88
N GLU A 97 -0.71 -3.42 22.39
CA GLU A 97 -0.51 -3.61 23.83
C GLU A 97 -1.26 -2.47 24.52
N SER A 98 -2.32 -2.84 25.23
CA SER A 98 -3.28 -1.98 25.92
C SER A 98 -2.94 -1.95 27.40
#